data_AF-A0A7C5R8H3-F1
#
_entry.id   AF-A0A7C5R8H3-F1
#
_cell.length_a   1.000
_cell.length_b   1.000
_cell.length_c   1.000
_cell.angle_alpha   90.00
_cell.angle_beta   90.00
_cell.angle_gamma   90.00
#
_symmetry.space_group_name_H-M   'P 1'
#
loop_
_entity.id
_entity.type
_entity.pdbx_description
1 polymer ?
#
loop_
_entity_poly.entity_id
_entity_poly.type
_entity_poly.pdbx_seq_one_letter_code
_entity_poly.pdbx_strand_id
1 'polypeptide(L)'
;QEITPAGQRQVLFEQRLPTPVYKWEEVAVYDGTLAGPAVIYNPFTSLVINPGWQVHSAAGSLVIHREEKPTPQAGRPARQPALQEVALTLYANRFKSVAERMGTLLQRTALSVNIKERLDFSCALLDREGRLVVNAPHIPVHLGSLGICTRKVVAALPLGKGDVAITNHPAYGGSHLPDVTLIAPVFAANQLIGYVANRAHHAEIGGKAPGSMPADATSLAEEGVVISPTLLMKSGQPQWAAIEKILTSAPYPSRATADNLTDFQAALASIIEGQKAMQELTAKYGSSQVIDYMQQLAGLASQNLTDSLHALNNDRWQATEYLDDGSRLQVAINWQNEVLHIDFSGTAATHPGNLNATEAIVNGAVIYVLKLLTDKEIPLNEGLMHNVRLHIPSDSLLNPHFDNNPQACPAVVGGNTEVSQRLVDTLLKAFGLAACSQGTMNNLLFGNARFGYYETIGGGSGAGPGFAGASGVHQHMTNTQITDAEVLEHRYPVQLLAFALRPGSGGAGHWPGGDGLVRQIRFLEPVTLTLLTQHRQQAPYGLAGGQPGKTGRQYLRHPDGSREELPGIGTWHLQAGTEVTICTPGGGGYGR
;
A
#
# COMPACT_ATOMS: atom_id res chain seq x y z
N GLN A 1 30.92 -6.12 -43.90
CA GLN A 1 31.05 -4.66 -44.12
C GLN A 1 31.46 -4.04 -42.81
N GLU A 2 32.50 -3.21 -42.76
CA GLU A 2 32.85 -2.49 -41.52
C GLU A 2 31.82 -1.39 -41.25
N ILE A 3 31.30 -1.34 -40.03
CA ILE A 3 30.36 -0.29 -39.60
C ILE A 3 31.14 0.95 -39.16
N THR A 4 30.84 2.11 -39.75
CA THR A 4 31.54 3.37 -39.45
C THR A 4 30.70 4.23 -38.50
N PRO A 5 31.28 4.85 -37.46
CA PRO A 5 30.54 5.76 -36.60
C PRO A 5 29.99 6.97 -37.37
N ALA A 6 28.74 7.33 -37.11
CA ALA A 6 28.12 8.58 -37.56
C ALA A 6 28.74 9.82 -36.88
N GLY A 7 29.47 9.63 -35.77
CA GLY A 7 30.22 10.68 -35.09
C GLY A 7 30.83 10.21 -33.79
N GLN A 8 31.31 11.16 -32.99
CA GLN A 8 31.86 10.91 -31.66
C GLN A 8 31.34 11.96 -30.67
N ARG A 9 31.11 11.55 -29.41
CA ARG A 9 30.64 12.42 -28.32
C ARG A 9 31.39 12.12 -27.03
N GLN A 10 31.56 13.11 -26.17
CA GLN A 10 32.09 12.91 -24.83
C GLN A 10 30.98 12.39 -23.91
N VAL A 11 31.08 11.13 -23.47
CA VAL A 11 30.09 10.49 -22.59
C VAL A 11 30.75 10.18 -21.25
N LEU A 12 30.05 10.50 -20.15
CA LEU A 12 30.52 10.19 -18.80
C LEU A 12 30.12 8.75 -18.43
N PHE A 13 31.12 7.91 -18.22
CA PHE A 13 30.97 6.60 -17.56
C PHE A 13 31.57 6.72 -16.15
N GLU A 14 32.59 5.93 -15.80
CA GLU A 14 33.44 6.19 -14.62
C GLU A 14 34.37 7.41 -14.84
N GLN A 15 34.69 7.68 -16.10
CA GLN A 15 35.41 8.86 -16.57
C GLN A 15 34.81 9.34 -17.91
N ARG A 16 35.07 10.59 -18.31
CA ARG A 16 34.63 11.09 -19.63
C ARG A 16 35.44 10.42 -20.72
N LEU A 17 34.77 9.69 -21.61
CA LEU A 17 35.39 8.98 -22.72
C LEU A 17 34.88 9.52 -24.06
N PRO A 18 35.75 9.59 -25.09
CA PRO A 18 35.34 9.93 -26.44
C PRO A 18 34.66 8.71 -27.08
N THR A 19 33.33 8.72 -27.16
CA THR A 19 32.50 7.57 -27.49
C THR A 19 31.94 7.66 -28.92
N PRO A 20 32.20 6.66 -29.79
CA PRO A 20 31.63 6.60 -31.13
C PRO A 20 30.10 6.45 -31.09
N VAL A 21 29.43 7.12 -32.02
CA VAL A 21 27.98 7.15 -32.16
C VAL A 21 27.59 6.45 -33.46
N TYR A 22 26.67 5.48 -33.39
CA TYR A 22 26.20 4.68 -34.51
C TYR A 22 24.70 4.83 -34.69
N LYS A 23 24.21 4.69 -35.93
CA LYS A 23 22.77 4.61 -36.18
C LYS A 23 22.27 3.20 -35.92
N TRP A 24 21.11 3.09 -35.28
CA TRP A 24 20.50 1.81 -34.95
C TRP A 24 20.31 0.92 -36.17
N GLU A 25 19.85 1.51 -37.28
CA GLU A 25 19.55 0.79 -38.52
C GLU A 25 20.80 0.16 -39.13
N GLU A 26 21.96 0.78 -38.94
CA GLU A 26 23.26 0.29 -39.41
C GLU A 26 23.78 -0.85 -38.52
N VAL A 27 23.61 -0.74 -37.19
CA VAL A 27 24.01 -1.79 -36.24
C VAL A 27 23.09 -3.01 -36.34
N ALA A 28 21.80 -2.80 -36.61
CA ALA A 28 20.82 -3.88 -36.70
C ALA A 28 21.04 -4.82 -37.91
N VAL A 29 21.74 -4.37 -38.95
CA VAL A 29 22.10 -5.20 -40.12
C VAL A 29 23.58 -5.59 -40.12
N TYR A 30 24.33 -5.21 -39.08
CA TYR A 30 25.73 -5.56 -38.94
C TYR A 30 25.89 -6.98 -38.39
N ASP A 31 26.53 -7.85 -39.19
CA ASP A 31 26.75 -9.27 -38.89
C ASP A 31 27.92 -9.53 -37.92
N GLY A 32 28.31 -8.50 -37.16
CA GLY A 32 29.43 -8.55 -36.23
C GLY A 32 29.08 -7.98 -34.87
N THR A 33 30.07 -7.98 -33.99
CA THR A 33 29.94 -7.45 -32.64
C THR A 33 30.57 -6.06 -32.54
N LEU A 34 29.84 -5.12 -31.97
CA LEU A 34 30.33 -3.79 -31.62
C LEU A 34 30.71 -3.77 -30.13
N ALA A 35 31.97 -3.42 -29.84
CA ALA A 35 32.43 -3.26 -28.47
C ALA A 35 32.10 -1.86 -27.92
N GLY A 36 31.72 -1.79 -26.65
CA GLY A 36 31.62 -0.54 -25.91
C GLY A 36 33.01 0.03 -25.56
N PRO A 37 33.13 1.35 -25.34
CA PRO A 37 32.04 2.31 -25.24
C PRO A 37 31.45 2.70 -26.60
N ALA A 38 30.12 2.72 -26.71
CA ALA A 38 29.42 3.17 -27.92
C ALA A 38 28.06 3.78 -27.57
N VAL A 39 27.55 4.69 -28.42
CA VAL A 39 26.17 5.15 -28.38
C VAL A 39 25.49 4.72 -29.67
N ILE A 40 24.33 4.08 -29.57
CA ILE A 40 23.52 3.66 -30.72
C ILE A 40 22.19 4.41 -30.64
N TYR A 41 21.79 5.11 -31.68
CA TYR A 41 20.59 5.94 -31.64
C TYR A 41 19.67 5.73 -32.83
N ASN A 42 18.40 6.04 -32.62
CA ASN A 42 17.40 6.28 -33.66
C ASN A 42 16.49 7.45 -33.21
N PRO A 43 15.45 7.85 -33.97
CA PRO A 43 14.58 8.96 -33.58
C PRO A 43 13.81 8.80 -32.26
N PHE A 44 13.69 7.57 -31.72
CA PHE A 44 12.87 7.25 -30.55
C PHE A 44 13.68 6.82 -29.33
N THR A 45 14.96 6.45 -29.48
CA THR A 45 15.80 5.96 -28.37
C THR A 45 17.29 6.21 -28.60
N SER A 46 18.04 6.21 -27.49
CA SER A 46 19.49 6.25 -27.46
C SER A 46 20.01 5.20 -26.48
N LEU A 47 20.69 4.19 -27.00
CA LEU A 47 21.29 3.10 -26.25
C LEU A 47 22.76 3.38 -25.99
N VAL A 48 23.16 3.40 -24.72
CA VAL A 48 24.55 3.60 -24.30
C VAL A 48 25.15 2.25 -23.93
N ILE A 49 26.21 1.84 -24.62
CA ILE A 49 26.97 0.62 -24.37
C ILE A 49 28.20 0.97 -23.54
N ASN A 50 28.27 0.44 -22.31
CA ASN A 50 29.38 0.70 -21.39
C ASN A 50 30.69 0.05 -21.85
N PRO A 51 31.86 0.59 -21.45
CA PRO A 51 33.14 -0.10 -21.63
C PRO A 51 33.09 -1.54 -21.12
N GLY A 52 33.62 -2.48 -21.90
CA GLY A 52 33.65 -3.91 -21.55
C GLY A 52 32.36 -4.67 -21.84
N TRP A 53 31.33 -4.01 -22.37
CA TRP A 53 30.15 -4.66 -22.94
C TRP A 53 30.28 -4.77 -24.46
N GLN A 54 29.53 -5.68 -25.03
CA GLN A 54 29.50 -5.97 -26.46
C GLN A 54 28.05 -6.06 -26.93
N VAL A 55 27.77 -5.58 -28.14
CA VAL A 55 26.43 -5.64 -28.75
C VAL A 55 26.51 -6.24 -30.14
N HIS A 56 25.59 -7.14 -30.47
CA HIS A 56 25.43 -7.70 -31.81
C HIS A 56 23.96 -7.74 -32.20
N SER A 57 23.68 -7.80 -33.51
CA SER A 57 22.32 -7.99 -34.00
C SER A 57 21.92 -9.46 -33.94
N ALA A 58 20.71 -9.73 -33.46
CA ALA A 58 20.08 -11.05 -33.53
C ALA A 58 18.59 -10.90 -33.83
N ALA A 59 18.16 -11.45 -34.98
CA ALA A 59 16.75 -11.49 -35.39
C ALA A 59 16.01 -10.13 -35.32
N GLY A 60 16.68 -9.03 -35.73
CA GLY A 60 16.10 -7.68 -35.71
C GLY A 60 16.14 -6.99 -34.35
N SER A 61 16.72 -7.63 -33.32
CA SER A 61 17.00 -7.06 -32.00
C SER A 61 18.49 -6.81 -31.81
N LEU A 62 18.85 -5.88 -30.91
CA LEU A 62 20.23 -5.71 -30.45
C LEU A 62 20.43 -6.44 -29.12
N VAL A 63 21.34 -7.40 -29.11
CA VAL A 63 21.66 -8.20 -27.92
C VAL A 63 22.95 -7.68 -27.30
N ILE A 64 22.86 -7.21 -26.06
CA ILE A 64 24.00 -6.71 -25.29
C ILE A 64 24.45 -7.77 -24.31
N HIS A 65 25.73 -8.12 -24.34
CA HIS A 65 26.32 -9.09 -23.44
C HIS A 65 27.68 -8.61 -22.94
N ARG A 66 28.11 -9.18 -21.82
CA ARG A 66 29.42 -8.94 -21.22
C ARG A 66 30.02 -10.29 -20.91
N GLU A 67 31.18 -10.57 -21.50
CA GLU A 67 32.00 -11.69 -21.03
C GLU A 67 32.61 -11.32 -19.68
N GLU A 68 32.24 -12.06 -18.63
CA GLU A 68 32.93 -11.97 -17.35
C GLU A 68 34.34 -12.58 -17.51
N LYS A 69 35.37 -11.74 -17.62
CA LYS A 69 36.73 -12.22 -17.37
C LYS A 69 36.86 -12.54 -15.88
N PRO A 70 37.34 -13.74 -15.49
CA PRO A 70 37.67 -14.02 -14.10
C PRO A 70 38.71 -13.01 -13.66
N THR A 71 38.35 -12.14 -12.72
CA THR A 71 39.32 -11.20 -12.16
C THR A 71 40.18 -11.99 -11.17
N PRO A 72 41.52 -11.96 -11.25
CA PRO A 72 42.35 -12.48 -10.18
C PRO A 72 42.00 -11.71 -8.91
N GLN A 73 41.61 -12.40 -7.84
CA GLN A 73 41.49 -11.81 -6.51
C GLN A 73 42.89 -11.39 -6.03
N ALA A 74 43.34 -10.22 -6.46
CA ALA A 74 44.45 -9.54 -5.83
C ALA A 74 43.96 -8.94 -4.52
N GLY A 75 44.52 -9.42 -3.40
CA GLY A 75 44.15 -9.02 -2.05
C GLY A 75 44.13 -7.51 -1.87
N ARG A 76 42.92 -6.96 -1.72
CA ARG A 76 42.74 -5.65 -1.10
C ARG A 76 42.60 -5.86 0.41
N PRO A 77 43.32 -5.10 1.26
CA PRO A 77 43.15 -5.18 2.69
C PRO A 77 41.71 -4.80 3.06
N ALA A 78 41.16 -5.54 4.02
CA ALA A 78 39.77 -5.46 4.42
C ALA A 78 39.39 -4.08 4.98
N ARG A 79 38.65 -3.28 4.20
CA ARG A 79 37.69 -2.32 4.75
C ARG A 79 36.38 -3.08 5.05
N GLN A 80 36.38 -3.85 6.14
CA GLN A 80 35.25 -4.70 6.56
C GLN A 80 33.90 -3.94 6.74
N PRO A 81 33.84 -2.73 7.34
CA PRO A 81 32.56 -2.06 7.58
C PRO A 81 31.85 -1.63 6.29
N ALA A 82 32.59 -1.02 5.36
CA ALA A 82 32.07 -0.56 4.07
C ALA A 82 31.57 -1.73 3.18
N LEU A 83 32.16 -2.93 3.32
CA LEU A 83 31.70 -4.12 2.60
C LEU A 83 30.38 -4.68 3.16
N GLN A 84 30.16 -4.56 4.47
CA GLN A 84 28.93 -5.02 5.12
C GLN A 84 27.74 -4.11 4.81
N GLU A 85 27.93 -2.79 4.85
CA GLU A 85 26.89 -1.82 4.44
C GLU A 85 26.48 -2.03 2.97
N VAL A 86 27.45 -2.16 2.08
CA VAL A 86 27.19 -2.45 0.65
C VAL A 86 26.42 -3.76 0.51
N ALA A 87 26.80 -4.81 1.23
CA ALA A 87 26.10 -6.08 1.17
C ALA A 87 24.65 -5.98 1.68
N LEU A 88 24.43 -5.27 2.78
CA LEU A 88 23.09 -5.07 3.35
C LEU A 88 22.18 -4.31 2.38
N THR A 89 22.68 -3.25 1.74
CA THR A 89 21.95 -2.52 0.70
C THR A 89 21.65 -3.41 -0.51
N LEU A 90 22.58 -4.28 -0.92
CA LEU A 90 22.35 -5.22 -2.01
C LEU A 90 21.24 -6.23 -1.65
N TYR A 91 21.21 -6.75 -0.42
CA TYR A 91 20.16 -7.65 0.03
C TYR A 91 18.81 -6.95 0.19
N ALA A 92 18.78 -5.72 0.73
CA ALA A 92 17.57 -4.92 0.77
C ALA A 92 16.92 -4.79 -0.62
N ASN A 93 17.73 -4.45 -1.63
CA ASN A 93 17.26 -4.33 -3.01
C ASN A 93 16.84 -5.67 -3.63
N ARG A 94 17.57 -6.76 -3.34
CA ARG A 94 17.18 -8.11 -3.80
C ARG A 94 15.85 -8.55 -3.21
N PHE A 95 15.65 -8.34 -1.91
CA PHE A 95 14.38 -8.66 -1.27
C PHE A 95 13.26 -7.78 -1.81
N LYS A 96 13.49 -6.47 -1.96
CA LYS A 96 12.52 -5.55 -2.57
C LYS A 96 12.12 -6.02 -3.97
N SER A 97 13.10 -6.46 -4.77
CA SER A 97 12.86 -6.99 -6.11
C SER A 97 11.95 -8.23 -6.10
N VAL A 98 12.02 -9.09 -5.08
CA VAL A 98 11.06 -10.20 -4.92
C VAL A 98 9.63 -9.67 -4.80
N ALA A 99 9.40 -8.70 -3.90
CA ALA A 99 8.08 -8.12 -3.70
C ALA A 99 7.59 -7.34 -4.95
N GLU A 100 8.48 -6.63 -5.64
CA GLU A 100 8.15 -5.92 -6.89
C GLU A 100 7.81 -6.88 -8.05
N ARG A 101 8.50 -8.03 -8.16
CA ARG A 101 8.15 -9.10 -9.12
C ARG A 101 6.75 -9.64 -8.85
N MET A 102 6.45 -9.94 -7.59
CA MET A 102 5.12 -10.36 -7.16
C MET A 102 4.04 -9.34 -7.52
N GLY A 103 4.29 -8.06 -7.23
CA GLY A 103 3.34 -6.98 -7.48
C GLY A 103 3.11 -6.72 -8.97
N THR A 104 4.18 -6.72 -9.77
CA THR A 104 4.09 -6.57 -11.23
C THR A 104 3.27 -7.70 -11.85
N LEU A 105 3.47 -8.94 -11.39
CA LEU A 105 2.70 -10.08 -11.89
C LEU A 105 1.22 -9.96 -11.50
N LEU A 106 0.93 -9.60 -10.26
CA LEU A 106 -0.44 -9.39 -9.77
C LEU A 106 -1.15 -8.32 -10.59
N GLN A 107 -0.56 -7.14 -10.74
CA GLN A 107 -1.13 -6.03 -11.51
C GLN A 107 -1.45 -6.44 -12.95
N ARG A 108 -0.53 -7.15 -13.62
CA ARG A 108 -0.68 -7.51 -15.03
C ARG A 108 -1.74 -8.59 -15.28
N THR A 109 -1.99 -9.45 -14.29
CA THR A 109 -2.86 -10.62 -14.42
C THR A 109 -4.24 -10.43 -13.81
N ALA A 110 -4.41 -9.46 -12.90
CA ALA A 110 -5.70 -9.13 -12.33
C ALA A 110 -6.68 -8.56 -13.37
N LEU A 111 -7.98 -8.78 -13.12
CA LEU A 111 -9.06 -8.26 -13.96
C LEU A 111 -9.70 -7.00 -13.37
N SER A 112 -9.76 -6.89 -12.04
CA SER A 112 -10.43 -5.75 -11.41
C SER A 112 -9.69 -4.44 -11.60
N VAL A 113 -10.47 -3.37 -11.78
CA VAL A 113 -9.96 -1.99 -11.89
C VAL A 113 -9.15 -1.61 -10.64
N ASN A 114 -9.57 -2.08 -9.46
CA ASN A 114 -8.91 -1.78 -8.20
C ASN A 114 -7.47 -2.31 -8.10
N ILE A 115 -7.25 -3.56 -8.53
CA ILE A 115 -5.90 -4.13 -8.50
C ILE A 115 -5.08 -3.63 -9.69
N LYS A 116 -5.66 -3.66 -10.89
CA LYS A 116 -4.94 -3.40 -12.14
C LYS A 116 -4.58 -1.94 -12.36
N GLU A 117 -5.58 -1.07 -12.19
CA GLU A 117 -5.46 0.36 -12.51
C GLU A 117 -5.14 1.18 -11.26
N ARG A 118 -5.81 0.90 -10.14
CA ARG A 118 -5.64 1.68 -8.90
C ARG A 118 -4.46 1.24 -8.03
N LEU A 119 -3.87 0.06 -8.30
CA LEU A 119 -2.78 -0.52 -7.52
C LEU A 119 -3.12 -0.74 -6.04
N ASP A 120 -4.36 -1.08 -5.74
CA ASP A 120 -4.83 -1.32 -4.37
C ASP A 120 -4.49 -2.75 -3.90
N PHE A 121 -3.19 -3.02 -3.81
CA PHE A 121 -2.64 -4.29 -3.36
C PHE A 121 -1.24 -4.10 -2.78
N SER A 122 -0.80 -4.97 -1.88
CA SER A 122 0.60 -5.04 -1.44
C SER A 122 1.14 -6.46 -1.54
N CYS A 123 2.43 -6.59 -1.84
CA CYS A 123 3.17 -7.83 -1.80
C CYS A 123 4.29 -7.71 -0.77
N ALA A 124 4.53 -8.77 0.01
CA ALA A 124 5.47 -8.76 1.11
C ALA A 124 6.29 -10.05 1.20
N LEU A 125 7.52 -9.89 1.67
CA LEU A 125 8.39 -10.96 2.11
C LEU A 125 8.47 -10.91 3.63
N LEU A 126 8.26 -12.06 4.26
CA LEU A 126 8.34 -12.23 5.71
C LEU A 126 9.40 -13.27 6.07
N ASP A 127 10.00 -13.10 7.24
CA ASP A 127 10.97 -14.05 7.78
C ASP A 127 10.30 -15.34 8.31
N ARG A 128 11.10 -16.23 8.90
CA ARG A 128 10.63 -17.54 9.41
C ARG A 128 9.65 -17.41 10.57
N GLU A 129 9.70 -16.30 11.29
CA GLU A 129 8.81 -15.97 12.39
C GLU A 129 7.55 -15.23 11.90
N GLY A 130 7.41 -15.02 10.58
CA GLY A 130 6.31 -14.29 9.99
C GLY A 130 6.40 -12.78 10.24
N ARG A 131 7.61 -12.23 10.39
CA ARG A 131 7.82 -10.79 10.53
C ARG A 131 8.11 -10.14 9.19
N LEU A 132 7.53 -8.96 8.93
CA LEU A 132 7.74 -8.22 7.68
C LEU A 132 9.23 -7.86 7.52
N VAL A 133 9.83 -8.28 6.41
CA VAL A 133 11.22 -7.94 6.02
C VAL A 133 11.24 -6.80 5.01
N VAL A 134 10.42 -6.92 3.96
CA VAL A 134 10.23 -5.90 2.93
C VAL A 134 8.86 -6.03 2.28
N ASN A 135 8.42 -4.97 1.61
CA ASN A 135 7.22 -4.95 0.80
C ASN A 135 7.42 -4.17 -0.51
N ALA A 136 6.57 -4.41 -1.49
CA ALA A 136 6.37 -3.51 -2.62
C ALA A 136 5.50 -2.33 -2.14
N PRO A 137 5.93 -1.07 -2.35
CA PRO A 137 5.27 0.10 -1.78
C PRO A 137 4.01 0.45 -2.58
N HIS A 138 2.85 0.09 -2.05
CA HIS A 138 1.57 0.51 -2.62
C HIS A 138 0.65 1.07 -1.54
N ILE A 139 0.32 0.30 -0.49
CA ILE A 139 -0.66 0.74 0.53
C ILE A 139 -0.12 0.55 1.96
N PRO A 140 0.12 1.65 2.73
CA PRO A 140 0.69 1.57 4.08
C PRO A 140 -0.10 0.77 5.12
N VAL A 141 -1.43 0.72 5.04
CA VAL A 141 -2.24 -0.09 5.97
C VAL A 141 -1.95 -1.59 5.90
N HIS A 142 -1.47 -2.09 4.76
CA HIS A 142 -1.05 -3.48 4.60
C HIS A 142 0.23 -3.81 5.38
N LEU A 143 1.05 -2.81 5.73
CA LEU A 143 2.46 -3.03 6.06
C LEU A 143 2.66 -3.57 7.47
N GLY A 144 1.96 -3.04 8.48
CA GLY A 144 1.96 -3.64 9.83
C GLY A 144 1.00 -4.84 9.95
N SER A 145 -0.01 -4.92 9.07
CA SER A 145 -1.05 -5.94 9.18
C SER A 145 -0.65 -7.29 8.58
N LEU A 146 0.19 -7.34 7.54
CA LEU A 146 0.62 -8.59 6.89
C LEU A 146 1.47 -9.49 7.80
N GLY A 147 2.33 -8.92 8.64
CA GLY A 147 3.11 -9.67 9.64
C GLY A 147 2.23 -10.32 10.70
N ILE A 148 1.34 -9.53 11.31
CA ILE A 148 0.34 -10.03 12.27
C ILE A 148 -0.54 -11.09 11.63
N CYS A 149 -1.00 -10.85 10.40
CA CYS A 149 -1.85 -11.77 9.68
C CYS A 149 -1.16 -13.11 9.44
N THR A 150 0.08 -13.08 8.95
CA THR A 150 0.87 -14.29 8.72
C THR A 150 1.03 -15.10 10.01
N ARG A 151 1.39 -14.47 11.13
CA ARG A 151 1.57 -15.16 12.41
C ARG A 151 0.26 -15.76 12.94
N LYS A 152 -0.85 -15.00 12.91
CA LYS A 152 -2.16 -15.49 13.38
C LYS A 152 -2.69 -16.62 12.48
N VAL A 153 -2.53 -16.52 11.16
CA VAL A 153 -2.93 -17.55 10.20
C VAL A 153 -2.12 -18.84 10.38
N VAL A 154 -0.79 -18.76 10.44
CA VAL A 154 0.07 -19.95 10.58
C VAL A 154 -0.14 -20.65 11.93
N ALA A 155 -0.48 -19.90 12.98
CA ALA A 155 -0.83 -20.47 14.28
C ALA A 155 -2.16 -21.25 14.24
N ALA A 156 -3.15 -20.76 13.50
CA ALA A 156 -4.47 -21.39 13.37
C ALA A 156 -4.52 -22.50 12.29
N LEU A 157 -3.72 -22.34 11.23
CA LEU A 157 -3.66 -23.20 10.06
C LEU A 157 -2.19 -23.39 9.66
N PRO A 158 -1.49 -24.40 10.24
CA PRO A 158 -0.11 -24.68 9.89
C PRO A 158 0.05 -24.99 8.40
N LEU A 159 1.03 -24.35 7.75
CA LEU A 159 1.24 -24.45 6.30
C LEU A 159 2.47 -25.28 5.96
N GLY A 160 2.29 -26.29 5.11
CA GLY A 160 3.35 -27.12 4.54
C GLY A 160 3.82 -26.67 3.16
N LYS A 161 4.77 -27.40 2.59
CA LYS A 161 5.26 -27.15 1.23
C LYS A 161 4.13 -27.35 0.20
N GLY A 162 3.88 -26.33 -0.61
CA GLY A 162 2.83 -26.35 -1.63
C GLY A 162 1.45 -25.92 -1.12
N ASP A 163 1.33 -25.56 0.16
CA ASP A 163 0.12 -24.96 0.70
C ASP A 163 0.09 -23.45 0.47
N VAL A 164 -1.10 -22.90 0.26
CA VAL A 164 -1.36 -21.46 0.20
C VAL A 164 -2.64 -21.20 0.99
N ALA A 165 -2.56 -20.35 2.00
CA ALA A 165 -3.71 -19.90 2.77
C ALA A 165 -4.38 -18.69 2.11
N ILE A 166 -5.68 -18.54 2.32
CA ILE A 166 -6.49 -17.37 1.95
C ILE A 166 -7.33 -16.94 3.16
N THR A 167 -7.39 -15.63 3.43
CA THR A 167 -8.26 -15.05 4.46
C THR A 167 -8.47 -13.55 4.25
N ASN A 168 -9.60 -13.02 4.71
CA ASN A 168 -9.83 -11.59 4.92
C ASN A 168 -10.30 -11.29 6.36
N HIS A 169 -10.33 -12.29 7.23
CA HIS A 169 -11.00 -12.19 8.51
C HIS A 169 -10.20 -11.31 9.50
N PRO A 170 -10.81 -10.25 10.08
CA PRO A 170 -10.16 -9.32 11.01
C PRO A 170 -9.45 -9.96 12.21
N ALA A 171 -10.07 -10.96 12.84
CA ALA A 171 -9.49 -11.73 13.95
C ALA A 171 -8.10 -12.32 13.63
N TYR A 172 -7.84 -12.63 12.36
CA TYR A 172 -6.59 -13.21 11.88
C TYR A 172 -5.71 -12.18 11.16
N GLY A 173 -5.87 -10.89 11.45
CA GLY A 173 -5.04 -9.81 10.92
C GLY A 173 -5.50 -9.23 9.57
N GLY A 174 -6.72 -9.54 9.14
CA GLY A 174 -7.40 -8.80 8.06
C GLY A 174 -7.63 -7.33 8.45
N SER A 175 -7.53 -6.42 7.47
CA SER A 175 -7.85 -4.98 7.64
C SER A 175 -9.36 -4.76 7.62
N HIS A 176 -10.00 -5.22 6.55
CA HIS A 176 -11.44 -5.28 6.34
C HIS A 176 -11.75 -6.38 5.31
N LEU A 177 -13.02 -6.71 5.07
CA LEU A 177 -13.36 -7.85 4.20
C LEU A 177 -12.94 -7.70 2.72
N PRO A 178 -12.99 -6.52 2.10
CA PRO A 178 -12.51 -6.34 0.73
C PRO A 178 -11.02 -6.69 0.53
N ASP A 179 -10.19 -6.57 1.58
CA ASP A 179 -8.77 -6.88 1.50
C ASP A 179 -8.52 -8.37 1.76
N VAL A 180 -8.38 -9.15 0.69
CA VAL A 180 -8.14 -10.59 0.78
C VAL A 180 -6.64 -10.85 0.75
N THR A 181 -6.15 -11.64 1.71
CA THR A 181 -4.73 -11.97 1.90
C THR A 181 -4.46 -13.42 1.50
N LEU A 182 -3.44 -13.64 0.66
CA LEU A 182 -2.86 -14.97 0.43
C LEU A 182 -1.49 -15.06 1.11
N ILE A 183 -1.19 -16.21 1.72
CA ILE A 183 0.07 -16.47 2.42
C ILE A 183 0.59 -17.85 2.03
N ALA A 184 1.89 -17.95 1.72
CA ALA A 184 2.53 -19.23 1.46
C ALA A 184 3.93 -19.32 2.09
N PRO A 185 4.30 -20.48 2.66
CA PRO A 185 5.65 -20.71 3.14
C PRO A 185 6.61 -20.89 1.95
N VAL A 186 7.85 -20.45 2.14
CA VAL A 186 8.95 -20.66 1.20
C VAL A 186 9.93 -21.66 1.80
N PHE A 187 10.14 -22.79 1.13
CA PHE A 187 11.12 -23.79 1.52
C PHE A 187 12.29 -23.84 0.53
N ALA A 188 13.50 -23.99 1.05
CA ALA A 188 14.71 -24.36 0.29
C ALA A 188 15.40 -25.54 0.98
N ALA A 189 15.70 -26.62 0.23
CA ALA A 189 16.26 -27.86 0.79
C ALA A 189 15.52 -28.39 2.05
N ASN A 190 14.18 -28.34 2.05
CA ASN A 190 13.29 -28.68 3.17
C ASN A 190 13.41 -27.80 4.45
N GLN A 191 14.21 -26.74 4.41
CA GLN A 191 14.26 -25.72 5.45
C GLN A 191 13.28 -24.59 5.12
N LEU A 192 12.44 -24.20 6.09
CA LEU A 192 11.63 -22.99 5.98
C LEU A 192 12.55 -21.77 5.93
N ILE A 193 12.38 -20.92 4.92
CA ILE A 193 13.16 -19.69 4.73
C ILE A 193 12.38 -18.47 5.24
N GLY A 194 11.07 -18.49 5.07
CA GLY A 194 10.16 -17.43 5.43
C GLY A 194 8.82 -17.61 4.74
N TYR A 195 8.06 -16.54 4.60
CA TYR A 195 6.77 -16.54 3.92
C TYR A 195 6.73 -15.45 2.86
N VAL A 196 5.94 -15.68 1.82
CA VAL A 196 5.50 -14.62 0.90
C VAL A 196 4.01 -14.42 1.09
N ALA A 197 3.59 -13.17 1.03
CA ALA A 197 2.18 -12.81 1.15
C ALA A 197 1.82 -11.71 0.16
N ASN A 198 0.57 -11.71 -0.28
CA ASN A 198 -0.02 -10.55 -0.91
C ASN A 198 -1.40 -10.29 -0.31
N ARG A 199 -1.82 -9.02 -0.39
CA ARG A 199 -3.14 -8.56 0.00
C ARG A 199 -3.66 -7.66 -1.09
N ALA A 200 -4.84 -7.94 -1.59
CA ALA A 200 -5.44 -7.20 -2.69
C ALA A 200 -6.87 -6.80 -2.35
N HIS A 201 -7.24 -5.58 -2.73
CA HIS A 201 -8.56 -5.04 -2.50
C HIS A 201 -9.52 -5.46 -3.61
N HIS A 202 -10.57 -6.19 -3.25
CA HIS A 202 -11.65 -6.55 -4.16
C HIS A 202 -12.76 -5.53 -4.07
N ALA A 203 -13.11 -4.91 -5.20
CA ALA A 203 -14.19 -3.92 -5.29
C ALA A 203 -15.56 -4.47 -4.86
N GLU A 204 -15.71 -5.79 -4.81
CA GLU A 204 -16.95 -6.46 -4.44
C GLU A 204 -16.59 -7.83 -3.85
N ILE A 205 -16.98 -8.07 -2.60
CA ILE A 205 -16.86 -9.35 -1.88
C ILE A 205 -18.15 -9.69 -1.13
N GLY A 206 -19.29 -9.11 -1.54
CA GLY A 206 -20.60 -9.28 -0.94
C GLY A 206 -21.06 -8.08 -0.11
N GLY A 207 -21.91 -8.35 0.87
CA GLY A 207 -22.38 -7.36 1.86
C GLY A 207 -23.73 -6.76 1.50
N LYS A 208 -24.28 -5.87 2.33
CA LYS A 208 -25.61 -5.27 2.12
C LYS A 208 -25.68 -4.31 0.94
N ALA A 209 -24.60 -3.59 0.66
CA ALA A 209 -24.49 -2.62 -0.41
C ALA A 209 -23.41 -3.03 -1.42
N PRO A 210 -23.55 -2.66 -2.71
CA PRO A 210 -22.47 -2.81 -3.70
C PRO A 210 -21.21 -2.10 -3.23
N GLY A 211 -20.04 -2.69 -3.51
CA GLY A 211 -18.77 -2.13 -3.07
C GLY A 211 -18.24 -2.68 -1.75
N SER A 212 -19.04 -3.48 -1.02
CA SER A 212 -18.67 -4.14 0.24
C SER A 212 -18.21 -3.20 1.37
N MET A 213 -18.68 -1.95 1.33
CA MET A 213 -18.45 -0.97 2.40
C MET A 213 -19.77 -0.26 2.82
N PRO A 214 -20.82 -0.98 3.23
CA PRO A 214 -22.09 -0.38 3.64
C PRO A 214 -21.92 0.58 4.82
N ALA A 215 -22.43 1.81 4.67
CA ALA A 215 -22.29 2.88 5.66
C ALA A 215 -22.98 2.59 7.00
N ASP A 216 -24.03 1.77 6.98
CA ASP A 216 -24.88 1.44 8.13
C ASP A 216 -24.58 0.05 8.71
N ALA A 217 -23.49 -0.61 8.29
CA ALA A 217 -23.15 -1.91 8.85
C ALA A 217 -22.82 -1.80 10.34
N THR A 218 -23.43 -2.73 11.09
CA THR A 218 -23.27 -2.91 12.53
C THR A 218 -22.57 -4.22 12.87
N SER A 219 -22.57 -5.18 11.94
CA SER A 219 -21.83 -6.43 12.09
C SER A 219 -20.95 -6.75 10.87
N LEU A 220 -19.92 -7.55 11.10
CA LEU A 220 -18.99 -7.97 10.05
C LEU A 220 -19.70 -8.73 8.92
N ALA A 221 -20.72 -9.53 9.23
CA ALA A 221 -21.51 -10.24 8.23
C ALA A 221 -22.17 -9.30 7.21
N GLU A 222 -22.57 -8.10 7.63
CA GLU A 222 -23.21 -7.11 6.77
C GLU A 222 -22.24 -6.49 5.75
N GLU A 223 -20.94 -6.54 6.02
CA GLU A 223 -19.90 -5.98 5.14
C GLU A 223 -19.56 -6.90 3.97
N GLY A 224 -19.75 -8.22 4.10
CA GLY A 224 -19.48 -9.16 3.02
C GLY A 224 -19.14 -10.58 3.45
N VAL A 225 -18.57 -11.33 2.50
CA VAL A 225 -18.14 -12.71 2.71
C VAL A 225 -16.93 -12.72 3.63
N VAL A 226 -17.07 -13.38 4.78
CA VAL A 226 -15.96 -13.62 5.71
C VAL A 226 -15.26 -14.92 5.36
N ILE A 227 -13.97 -14.82 5.04
CA ILE A 227 -13.08 -15.94 4.72
C ILE A 227 -12.15 -16.16 5.90
N SER A 228 -12.54 -17.08 6.80
CA SER A 228 -11.64 -17.60 7.83
C SER A 228 -10.42 -18.28 7.20
N PRO A 229 -9.28 -18.42 7.91
CA PRO A 229 -8.09 -19.07 7.39
C PRO A 229 -8.41 -20.42 6.72
N THR A 230 -8.27 -20.45 5.39
CA THR A 230 -8.64 -21.59 4.55
C THR A 230 -7.52 -21.90 3.58
N LEU A 231 -7.34 -23.17 3.19
CA LEU A 231 -6.38 -23.53 2.15
C LEU A 231 -6.96 -23.23 0.77
N LEU A 232 -6.33 -22.31 0.04
CA LEU A 232 -6.55 -22.10 -1.39
C LEU A 232 -5.83 -23.19 -2.21
N MET A 233 -4.63 -23.56 -1.77
CA MET A 233 -3.84 -24.68 -2.30
C MET A 233 -3.51 -25.63 -1.15
N LYS A 234 -3.66 -26.94 -1.40
CA LYS A 234 -3.27 -28.00 -0.47
C LYS A 234 -2.29 -28.95 -1.16
N SER A 235 -1.05 -29.00 -0.70
CA SER A 235 0.03 -29.80 -1.30
C SER A 235 0.13 -29.62 -2.83
N GLY A 236 -0.02 -28.39 -3.31
CA GLY A 236 -0.01 -28.06 -4.74
C GLY A 236 -1.32 -28.29 -5.49
N GLN A 237 -2.39 -28.72 -4.84
CA GLN A 237 -3.72 -28.93 -5.45
C GLN A 237 -4.69 -27.80 -5.11
N PRO A 238 -5.33 -27.15 -6.10
CA PRO A 238 -6.24 -26.05 -5.86
C PRO A 238 -7.56 -26.49 -5.23
N GLN A 239 -8.12 -25.63 -4.38
CA GLN A 239 -9.38 -25.85 -3.66
C GLN A 239 -10.52 -24.94 -4.17
N TRP A 240 -10.56 -24.66 -5.47
CA TRP A 240 -11.48 -23.66 -6.07
C TRP A 240 -12.96 -23.86 -5.71
N ALA A 241 -13.46 -25.09 -5.77
CA ALA A 241 -14.86 -25.37 -5.45
C ALA A 241 -15.23 -25.02 -4.00
N ALA A 242 -14.29 -25.18 -3.06
CA ALA A 242 -14.50 -24.79 -1.67
C ALA A 242 -14.54 -23.27 -1.51
N ILE A 243 -13.65 -22.55 -2.20
CA ILE A 243 -13.60 -21.08 -2.19
C ILE A 243 -14.86 -20.48 -2.84
N GLU A 244 -15.27 -20.99 -3.99
CA GLU A 244 -16.50 -20.57 -4.67
C GLU A 244 -17.72 -20.78 -3.78
N LYS A 245 -17.79 -21.90 -3.06
CA LYS A 245 -18.85 -22.15 -2.10
C LYS A 245 -18.87 -21.09 -0.98
N ILE A 246 -17.71 -20.72 -0.42
CA ILE A 246 -17.62 -19.67 0.61
C ILE A 246 -18.19 -18.35 0.07
N LEU A 247 -17.83 -17.95 -1.15
CA LEU A 247 -18.30 -16.72 -1.78
C LEU A 247 -19.81 -16.71 -2.05
N THR A 248 -20.40 -17.87 -2.34
CA THR A 248 -21.79 -17.99 -2.78
C THR A 248 -22.77 -18.38 -1.68
N SER A 249 -22.30 -18.97 -0.57
CA SER A 249 -23.15 -19.43 0.53
C SER A 249 -23.22 -18.50 1.73
N ALA A 250 -22.49 -17.38 1.73
CA ALA A 250 -22.56 -16.39 2.80
C ALA A 250 -23.96 -15.73 2.85
N PRO A 251 -24.40 -15.21 4.01
CA PRO A 251 -25.68 -14.50 4.13
C PRO A 251 -25.82 -13.33 3.14
N TYR A 252 -24.70 -12.66 2.85
CA TYR A 252 -24.58 -11.61 1.84
C TYR A 252 -23.49 -12.02 0.84
N PRO A 253 -23.80 -12.89 -0.14
CA PRO A 253 -22.82 -13.46 -1.04
C PRO A 253 -22.24 -12.42 -1.99
N SER A 254 -21.08 -12.73 -2.57
CA SER A 254 -20.49 -11.86 -3.58
C SER A 254 -21.37 -11.73 -4.81
N ARG A 255 -21.46 -10.50 -5.34
CA ARG A 255 -22.12 -10.21 -6.62
C ARG A 255 -21.21 -10.46 -7.83
N ALA A 256 -19.91 -10.60 -7.59
CA ALA A 256 -18.87 -10.68 -8.62
C ALA A 256 -17.98 -11.92 -8.45
N THR A 257 -18.57 -13.06 -8.10
CA THR A 257 -17.83 -14.32 -7.81
C THR A 257 -16.81 -14.69 -8.90
N ALA A 258 -17.17 -14.53 -10.18
CA ALA A 258 -16.25 -14.83 -11.28
C ALA A 258 -15.00 -13.91 -11.28
N ASP A 259 -15.20 -12.62 -11.03
CA ASP A 259 -14.11 -11.64 -10.92
C ASP A 259 -13.26 -11.94 -9.68
N ASN A 260 -13.89 -12.27 -8.54
CA ASN A 260 -13.18 -12.66 -7.32
C ASN A 260 -12.27 -13.87 -7.56
N LEU A 261 -12.79 -14.94 -8.18
CA LEU A 261 -12.00 -16.13 -8.46
C LEU A 261 -10.85 -15.84 -9.42
N THR A 262 -11.05 -14.96 -10.41
CA THR A 262 -9.99 -14.60 -11.35
C THR A 262 -8.90 -13.77 -10.67
N ASP A 263 -9.28 -12.81 -9.84
CA ASP A 263 -8.31 -12.04 -9.05
C ASP A 263 -7.59 -12.92 -8.02
N PHE A 264 -8.24 -13.94 -7.44
CA PHE A 264 -7.57 -14.93 -6.58
C PHE A 264 -6.55 -15.78 -7.36
N GLN A 265 -6.82 -16.09 -8.64
CA GLN A 265 -5.84 -16.75 -9.52
C GLN A 265 -4.63 -15.85 -9.80
N ALA A 266 -4.86 -14.54 -10.05
CA ALA A 266 -3.79 -13.56 -10.20
C ALA A 266 -2.95 -13.43 -8.92
N ALA A 267 -3.60 -13.38 -7.76
CA ALA A 267 -2.95 -13.36 -6.45
C ALA A 267 -2.15 -14.65 -6.20
N LEU A 268 -2.66 -15.82 -6.58
CA LEU A 268 -1.93 -17.08 -6.49
C LEU A 268 -0.70 -17.10 -7.40
N ALA A 269 -0.81 -16.60 -8.64
CA ALA A 269 0.33 -16.49 -9.56
C ALA A 269 1.44 -15.61 -8.97
N SER A 270 1.06 -14.49 -8.35
CA SER A 270 1.95 -13.59 -7.61
C SER A 270 2.66 -14.31 -6.44
N ILE A 271 1.94 -15.10 -5.65
CA ILE A 271 2.55 -15.92 -4.58
C ILE A 271 3.59 -16.90 -5.12
N ILE A 272 3.26 -17.63 -6.19
CA ILE A 272 4.15 -18.62 -6.81
C ILE A 272 5.44 -17.94 -7.31
N GLU A 273 5.32 -16.75 -7.92
CA GLU A 273 6.47 -15.96 -8.35
C GLU A 273 7.36 -15.53 -7.17
N GLY A 274 6.75 -15.12 -6.05
CA GLY A 274 7.48 -14.82 -4.81
C GLY A 274 8.25 -16.03 -4.27
N GLN A 275 7.61 -17.20 -4.22
CA GLN A 275 8.26 -18.45 -3.80
C GLN A 275 9.45 -18.78 -4.71
N LYS A 276 9.27 -18.69 -6.03
CA LYS A 276 10.31 -18.95 -7.03
C LYS A 276 11.48 -17.99 -6.89
N ALA A 277 11.21 -16.68 -6.80
CA ALA A 277 12.25 -15.65 -6.66
C ALA A 277 13.10 -15.84 -5.38
N MET A 278 12.45 -16.23 -4.28
CA MET A 278 13.17 -16.56 -3.04
C MET A 278 13.98 -17.85 -3.16
N GLN A 279 13.46 -18.87 -3.83
CA GLN A 279 14.19 -20.11 -4.09
C GLN A 279 15.42 -19.85 -4.98
N GLU A 280 15.31 -19.02 -6.02
CA GLU A 280 16.44 -18.57 -6.85
C GLU A 280 17.50 -17.85 -6.00
N LEU A 281 17.07 -16.96 -5.10
CA LEU A 281 17.97 -16.23 -4.23
C LEU A 281 18.73 -17.16 -3.27
N THR A 282 18.03 -18.10 -2.64
CA THR A 282 18.64 -19.09 -1.74
C THR A 282 19.52 -20.10 -2.46
N ALA A 283 19.19 -20.49 -3.70
CA ALA A 283 20.04 -21.34 -4.52
C ALA A 283 21.37 -20.65 -4.89
N LYS A 284 21.34 -19.34 -5.12
CA LYS A 284 22.52 -18.54 -5.50
C LYS A 284 23.43 -18.21 -4.33
N TYR A 285 22.87 -17.84 -3.18
CA TYR A 285 23.63 -17.30 -2.03
C TYR A 285 23.64 -18.21 -0.80
N GLY A 286 22.83 -19.27 -0.79
CA GLY A 286 22.64 -20.14 0.36
C GLY A 286 21.59 -19.62 1.35
N SER A 287 20.81 -20.54 1.91
CA SER A 287 19.73 -20.25 2.86
C SER A 287 20.21 -19.48 4.09
N SER A 288 21.33 -19.88 4.68
CA SER A 288 21.89 -19.28 5.89
C SER A 288 22.22 -17.79 5.70
N GLN A 289 22.84 -17.44 4.57
CA GLN A 289 23.18 -16.06 4.26
C GLN A 289 21.94 -15.22 4.02
N VAL A 290 20.95 -15.75 3.29
CA VAL A 290 19.68 -15.07 3.05
C VAL A 290 18.96 -14.75 4.36
N ILE A 291 18.85 -15.74 5.27
CA ILE A 291 18.19 -15.56 6.57
C ILE A 291 18.93 -14.53 7.44
N ASP A 292 20.26 -14.59 7.48
CA ASP A 292 21.09 -13.65 8.25
C ASP A 292 20.87 -12.20 7.80
N TYR A 293 20.83 -11.93 6.48
CA TYR A 293 20.57 -10.58 5.99
C TYR A 293 19.14 -10.09 6.25
N MET A 294 18.13 -10.97 6.34
CA MET A 294 16.80 -10.57 6.80
C MET A 294 16.85 -10.03 8.24
N GLN A 295 17.58 -10.73 9.11
CA GLN A 295 17.75 -10.34 10.52
C GLN A 295 18.55 -9.04 10.66
N GLN A 296 19.63 -8.88 9.89
CA GLN A 296 20.43 -7.65 9.89
C GLN A 296 19.62 -6.43 9.43
N LEU A 297 18.71 -6.58 8.45
CA LEU A 297 17.83 -5.48 8.01
C LEU A 297 16.84 -5.05 9.09
N ALA A 298 16.28 -6.01 9.84
CA ALA A 298 15.42 -5.69 10.98
C ALA A 298 16.21 -4.99 12.09
N GLY A 299 17.43 -5.46 12.38
CA GLY A 299 18.33 -4.82 13.36
C GLY A 299 18.70 -3.38 12.98
N LEU A 300 19.01 -3.12 11.71
CA LEU A 300 19.30 -1.77 11.22
C LEU A 300 18.10 -0.83 11.39
N ALA A 301 16.89 -1.30 11.10
CA ALA A 301 15.68 -0.50 11.27
C ALA A 301 15.45 -0.14 12.75
N SER A 302 15.63 -1.12 13.65
CA SER A 302 15.55 -0.89 15.10
C SER A 302 16.57 0.15 15.58
N GLN A 303 17.83 0.01 15.17
CA GLN A 303 18.90 0.95 15.56
C GLN A 303 18.60 2.37 15.05
N ASN A 304 18.17 2.49 13.79
CA ASN A 304 17.88 3.79 13.20
C ASN A 304 16.73 4.52 13.90
N LEU A 305 15.70 3.80 14.35
CA LEU A 305 14.64 4.37 15.16
C LEU A 305 15.18 4.84 16.51
N THR A 306 15.97 4.02 17.20
CA THR A 306 16.61 4.38 18.48
C THR A 306 17.43 5.66 18.34
N ASP A 307 18.28 5.78 17.31
CA ASP A 307 19.07 6.98 17.05
C ASP A 307 18.18 8.22 16.84
N SER A 308 17.06 8.05 16.15
CA SER A 308 16.13 9.15 15.86
C SER A 308 15.40 9.60 17.12
N LEU A 309 15.03 8.65 18.00
CA LEU A 309 14.44 8.94 19.31
C LEU A 309 15.45 9.66 20.23
N HIS A 310 16.73 9.28 20.23
CA HIS A 310 17.78 10.01 20.98
C HIS A 310 17.93 11.46 20.53
N ALA A 311 17.68 11.75 19.26
CA ALA A 311 17.73 13.12 18.74
C ALA A 311 16.52 13.96 19.19
N LEU A 312 15.44 13.34 19.68
CA LEU A 312 14.32 14.05 20.27
C LEU A 312 14.69 14.48 21.70
N ASN A 313 14.65 15.77 21.99
CA ASN A 313 14.83 16.32 23.34
C ASN A 313 13.56 16.17 24.21
N ASN A 314 12.87 15.03 24.09
CA ASN A 314 11.65 14.73 24.81
C ASN A 314 11.52 13.21 24.94
N ASP A 315 10.93 12.76 26.03
CA ASP A 315 10.66 11.35 26.31
C ASP A 315 9.16 11.05 26.39
N ARG A 316 8.30 12.08 26.37
CA ARG A 316 6.85 11.96 26.55
C ARG A 316 6.06 12.77 25.52
N TRP A 317 5.11 12.12 24.88
CA TRP A 317 4.20 12.74 23.91
C TRP A 317 2.77 12.33 24.19
N GLN A 318 1.83 13.19 23.83
CA GLN A 318 0.41 12.88 23.92
C GLN A 318 -0.38 13.64 22.88
N ALA A 319 -1.45 13.03 22.39
CA ALA A 319 -2.41 13.70 21.53
C ALA A 319 -3.81 13.13 21.72
N THR A 320 -4.79 13.96 21.38
CA THR A 320 -6.18 13.57 21.29
C THR A 320 -6.77 14.19 20.03
N GLU A 321 -7.54 13.39 19.33
CA GLU A 321 -8.34 13.73 18.17
C GLU A 321 -9.71 13.06 18.27
N TYR A 322 -10.63 13.48 17.41
CA TYR A 322 -11.99 12.96 17.38
C TYR A 322 -12.41 12.67 15.95
N LEU A 323 -13.19 11.61 15.76
CA LEU A 323 -13.96 11.39 14.55
C LEU A 323 -15.14 12.37 14.51
N ASP A 324 -15.76 12.55 13.34
CA ASP A 324 -16.84 13.53 13.14
C ASP A 324 -18.10 13.23 13.98
N ASP A 325 -18.29 11.99 14.46
CA ASP A 325 -19.37 11.58 15.38
C ASP A 325 -19.05 11.89 16.86
N GLY A 326 -17.84 12.38 17.17
CA GLY A 326 -17.36 12.63 18.52
C GLY A 326 -16.62 11.46 19.16
N SER A 327 -16.42 10.34 18.47
CA SER A 327 -15.62 9.21 18.97
C SER A 327 -14.17 9.62 19.16
N ARG A 328 -13.64 9.44 20.38
CA ARG A 328 -12.31 9.91 20.79
C ARG A 328 -11.21 8.90 20.42
N LEU A 329 -10.12 9.41 19.84
CA LEU A 329 -8.84 8.72 19.67
C LEU A 329 -7.79 9.40 20.54
N GLN A 330 -7.13 8.62 21.40
CA GLN A 330 -6.15 9.13 22.35
C GLN A 330 -4.88 8.29 22.33
N VAL A 331 -3.73 8.94 22.39
CA VAL A 331 -2.45 8.28 22.53
C VAL A 331 -1.57 9.01 23.55
N ALA A 332 -0.91 8.23 24.40
CA ALA A 332 0.21 8.65 25.23
C ALA A 332 1.44 7.81 24.85
N ILE A 333 2.58 8.45 24.64
CA ILE A 333 3.82 7.82 24.22
C ILE A 333 4.90 8.15 25.25
N ASN A 334 5.59 7.14 25.74
CA ASN A 334 6.69 7.29 26.69
C ASN A 334 7.89 6.46 26.22
N TRP A 335 9.06 7.08 26.12
CA TRP A 335 10.29 6.42 25.74
C TRP A 335 11.23 6.32 26.93
N GLN A 336 11.48 5.09 27.38
CA GLN A 336 12.28 4.82 28.58
C GLN A 336 13.03 3.51 28.43
N ASN A 337 14.28 3.46 28.92
CA ASN A 337 15.14 2.27 28.84
C ASN A 337 15.21 1.67 27.42
N GLU A 338 15.33 2.55 26.40
CA GLU A 338 15.34 2.19 24.98
C GLU A 338 14.05 1.50 24.46
N VAL A 339 12.96 1.53 25.23
CA VAL A 339 11.65 0.97 24.85
C VAL A 339 10.63 2.09 24.68
N LEU A 340 9.96 2.10 23.52
CA LEU A 340 8.88 3.03 23.21
C LEU A 340 7.54 2.40 23.60
N HIS A 341 6.93 2.92 24.66
CA HIS A 341 5.60 2.53 25.12
C HIS A 341 4.57 3.44 24.46
N ILE A 342 3.61 2.86 23.74
CA ILE A 342 2.50 3.58 23.10
C ILE A 342 1.21 3.05 23.69
N ASP A 343 0.49 3.92 24.39
CA ASP A 343 -0.71 3.60 25.15
C ASP A 343 -1.92 4.33 24.56
N PHE A 344 -2.93 3.57 24.15
CA PHE A 344 -4.17 4.08 23.57
C PHE A 344 -5.32 4.19 24.59
N SER A 345 -5.03 4.08 25.89
CA SER A 345 -5.98 4.28 26.98
C SER A 345 -6.68 5.63 26.87
N GLY A 346 -8.01 5.60 27.04
CA GLY A 346 -8.88 6.75 26.84
C GLY A 346 -9.51 6.82 25.44
N THR A 347 -9.06 6.00 24.48
CA THR A 347 -9.78 5.81 23.21
C THR A 347 -11.19 5.27 23.46
N ALA A 348 -12.16 5.70 22.65
CA ALA A 348 -13.56 5.32 22.82
C ALA A 348 -13.78 3.80 22.67
N ALA A 349 -14.87 3.32 23.28
CA ALA A 349 -15.31 1.93 23.23
C ALA A 349 -15.60 1.50 21.77
N THR A 350 -15.76 0.19 21.55
CA THR A 350 -16.21 -0.37 20.26
C THR A 350 -17.39 0.44 19.71
N HIS A 351 -17.21 0.98 18.51
CA HIS A 351 -18.17 1.81 17.83
C HIS A 351 -19.36 0.95 17.34
N PRO A 352 -20.62 1.43 17.45
CA PRO A 352 -21.81 0.64 17.10
C PRO A 352 -21.99 0.39 15.59
N GLY A 353 -21.42 1.26 14.75
CA GLY A 353 -21.30 1.08 13.30
C GLY A 353 -19.91 0.61 12.88
N ASN A 354 -19.52 0.87 11.63
CA ASN A 354 -18.33 0.29 11.01
C ASN A 354 -16.97 1.00 11.26
N LEU A 355 -16.92 2.00 12.15
CA LEU A 355 -15.70 2.75 12.49
C LEU A 355 -14.84 2.02 13.53
N ASN A 356 -14.66 0.70 13.41
CA ASN A 356 -13.80 -0.10 14.28
C ASN A 356 -12.54 -0.56 13.54
N ALA A 357 -11.36 -0.13 13.99
CA ALA A 357 -10.09 -0.61 13.50
C ALA A 357 -9.61 -1.86 14.26
N THR A 358 -8.89 -2.73 13.56
CA THR A 358 -8.28 -3.93 14.16
C THR A 358 -6.92 -3.60 14.77
N GLU A 359 -6.45 -4.45 15.68
CA GLU A 359 -5.07 -4.41 16.18
C GLU A 359 -4.03 -4.37 15.04
N ALA A 360 -4.31 -5.07 13.93
CA ALA A 360 -3.45 -5.09 12.76
C ALA A 360 -3.36 -3.72 12.06
N ILE A 361 -4.47 -2.97 12.01
CA ILE A 361 -4.50 -1.60 11.51
C ILE A 361 -3.74 -0.66 12.46
N VAL A 362 -3.89 -0.81 13.78
CA VAL A 362 -3.15 -0.01 14.77
C VAL A 362 -1.64 -0.21 14.59
N ASN A 363 -1.20 -1.47 14.44
CA ASN A 363 0.21 -1.78 14.20
C ASN A 363 0.71 -1.15 12.90
N GLY A 364 -0.09 -1.20 11.83
CA GLY A 364 0.16 -0.53 10.55
C GLY A 364 0.33 0.98 10.66
N ALA A 365 -0.54 1.65 11.43
CA ALA A 365 -0.46 3.08 11.65
C ALA A 365 0.81 3.44 12.46
N VAL A 366 1.12 2.67 13.51
CA VAL A 366 2.32 2.90 14.33
C VAL A 366 3.60 2.72 13.51
N ILE A 367 3.76 1.59 12.80
CA ILE A 367 4.98 1.34 12.03
C ILE A 367 5.19 2.39 10.93
N TYR A 368 4.10 2.87 10.31
CA TYR A 368 4.14 3.96 9.34
C TYR A 368 4.67 5.26 9.97
N VAL A 369 4.14 5.66 11.13
CA VAL A 369 4.58 6.88 11.81
C VAL A 369 6.02 6.76 12.31
N LEU A 370 6.44 5.60 12.81
CA LEU A 370 7.83 5.37 13.22
C LEU A 370 8.79 5.43 12.02
N LYS A 371 8.35 4.99 10.85
CA LYS A 371 9.11 5.16 9.61
C LYS A 371 9.28 6.62 9.24
N LEU A 372 8.22 7.43 9.35
CA LEU A 372 8.29 8.87 9.12
C LEU A 372 9.22 9.55 10.13
N LEU A 373 9.10 9.19 11.42
CA LEU A 373 9.95 9.71 12.49
C LEU A 373 11.43 9.39 12.27
N THR A 374 11.72 8.22 11.72
CA THR A 374 13.10 7.77 11.47
C THR A 374 13.77 8.55 10.33
N ASP A 375 13.01 9.02 9.34
CA ASP A 375 13.47 9.81 8.18
C ASP A 375 14.80 9.35 7.53
N LYS A 376 14.97 8.03 7.41
CA LYS A 376 16.13 7.39 6.76
C LYS A 376 15.68 6.44 5.66
N GLU A 377 16.52 6.24 4.65
CA GLU A 377 16.27 5.33 3.52
C GLU A 377 16.45 3.84 3.92
N ILE A 378 15.60 3.37 4.83
CA ILE A 378 15.46 1.96 5.18
C ILE A 378 14.19 1.36 4.59
N PRO A 379 14.17 0.08 4.18
CA PRO A 379 12.92 -0.60 3.90
C PRO A 379 11.99 -0.54 5.10
N LEU A 380 10.69 -0.40 4.86
CA LEU A 380 9.72 -0.51 5.93
C LEU A 380 9.64 -1.99 6.36
N ASN A 381 9.94 -2.26 7.62
CA ASN A 381 9.97 -3.62 8.16
C ASN A 381 9.65 -3.64 9.65
N GLU A 382 9.30 -4.81 10.19
CA GLU A 382 8.92 -4.97 11.61
C GLU A 382 10.09 -4.81 12.59
N GLY A 383 11.32 -4.55 12.11
CA GLY A 383 12.43 -4.10 12.95
C GLY A 383 12.14 -2.79 13.67
N LEU A 384 11.35 -1.89 13.05
CA LEU A 384 10.86 -0.66 13.70
C LEU A 384 9.96 -0.94 14.92
N MET A 385 9.39 -2.14 15.03
CA MET A 385 8.51 -2.55 16.13
C MET A 385 9.23 -3.33 17.23
N HIS A 386 10.52 -3.64 17.08
CA HIS A 386 11.27 -4.53 17.99
C HIS A 386 11.23 -4.05 19.46
N ASN A 387 11.52 -2.76 19.65
CA ASN A 387 11.53 -2.08 20.95
C ASN A 387 10.26 -1.26 21.21
N VAL A 388 9.15 -1.63 20.56
CA VAL A 388 7.85 -0.97 20.76
C VAL A 388 6.95 -1.86 21.60
N ARG A 389 6.23 -1.25 22.54
CA ARG A 389 5.21 -1.91 23.36
C ARG A 389 3.90 -1.17 23.20
N LEU A 390 2.93 -1.83 22.58
CA LEU A 390 1.58 -1.29 22.36
C LEU A 390 0.67 -1.72 23.51
N HIS A 391 -0.04 -0.77 24.10
CA HIS A 391 -1.19 -1.03 24.94
C HIS A 391 -2.45 -0.54 24.22
N ILE A 392 -3.26 -1.47 23.75
CA ILE A 392 -4.54 -1.18 23.08
C ILE A 392 -5.65 -1.74 23.97
N PRO A 393 -6.52 -0.88 24.55
CA PRO A 393 -7.58 -1.34 25.44
C PRO A 393 -8.51 -2.32 24.73
N SER A 394 -8.84 -3.45 25.39
CA SER A 394 -9.89 -4.36 24.93
C SER A 394 -11.23 -3.64 24.84
N ASP A 395 -12.10 -4.08 23.93
CA ASP A 395 -13.45 -3.53 23.72
C ASP A 395 -13.44 -2.02 23.38
N SER A 396 -12.35 -1.55 22.78
CA SER A 396 -12.23 -0.23 22.19
C SER A 396 -12.42 -0.29 20.68
N LEU A 397 -12.70 0.85 20.05
CA LEU A 397 -12.78 0.93 18.58
C LEU A 397 -11.45 0.60 17.88
N LEU A 398 -10.34 0.49 18.61
CA LEU A 398 -9.02 0.07 18.08
C LEU A 398 -8.71 -1.42 18.35
N ASN A 399 -9.51 -2.10 19.17
CA ASN A 399 -9.40 -3.52 19.47
C ASN A 399 -10.77 -4.11 19.81
N PRO A 400 -11.68 -4.16 18.82
CA PRO A 400 -13.00 -4.78 19.00
C PRO A 400 -12.86 -6.29 19.18
N HIS A 401 -13.81 -6.88 19.91
CA HIS A 401 -13.89 -8.33 20.09
C HIS A 401 -14.42 -9.03 18.83
N PHE A 402 -13.78 -10.12 18.41
CA PHE A 402 -14.24 -10.97 17.30
C PHE A 402 -14.61 -12.36 17.81
N ASP A 403 -15.84 -12.78 17.52
CA ASP A 403 -16.36 -14.13 17.79
C ASP A 403 -16.22 -15.04 16.55
N ASN A 404 -16.56 -16.32 16.68
CA ASN A 404 -16.65 -17.25 15.55
C ASN A 404 -17.86 -16.98 14.65
N ASN A 405 -18.89 -16.29 15.15
CA ASN A 405 -20.05 -15.88 14.37
C ASN A 405 -19.86 -14.45 13.82
N PRO A 406 -19.72 -14.26 12.48
CA PRO A 406 -19.59 -12.93 11.89
C PRO A 406 -20.74 -11.96 12.19
N GLN A 407 -21.94 -12.47 12.47
CA GLN A 407 -23.08 -11.63 12.83
C GLN A 407 -22.94 -10.99 14.22
N ALA A 408 -22.13 -11.60 15.10
CA ALA A 408 -21.82 -11.11 16.44
C ALA A 408 -20.51 -10.32 16.49
N CYS A 409 -19.79 -10.22 15.36
CA CYS A 409 -18.57 -9.44 15.25
C CYS A 409 -18.89 -7.99 14.84
N PRO A 410 -18.24 -6.97 15.41
CA PRO A 410 -18.38 -5.60 14.96
C PRO A 410 -17.96 -5.41 13.49
N ALA A 411 -18.63 -4.49 12.81
CA ALA A 411 -18.25 -3.99 11.50
C ALA A 411 -16.94 -3.18 11.57
N VAL A 412 -16.05 -3.29 10.57
CA VAL A 412 -14.68 -2.76 10.58
C VAL A 412 -14.26 -1.94 9.36
N VAL A 413 -15.10 -1.85 8.33
CA VAL A 413 -14.71 -1.31 7.02
C VAL A 413 -14.32 0.18 7.07
N GLY A 414 -15.00 0.96 7.92
CA GLY A 414 -14.64 2.34 8.23
C GLY A 414 -13.41 2.46 9.14
N GLY A 415 -13.09 1.40 9.89
CA GLY A 415 -11.87 1.29 10.68
C GLY A 415 -10.59 1.30 9.84
N ASN A 416 -10.59 0.51 8.76
CA ASN A 416 -9.45 0.43 7.84
C ASN A 416 -9.18 1.75 7.10
N THR A 417 -10.23 2.50 6.81
CA THR A 417 -10.14 3.68 5.95
C THR A 417 -10.09 4.98 6.73
N GLU A 418 -11.08 5.22 7.59
CA GLU A 418 -11.27 6.50 8.27
C GLU A 418 -10.56 6.56 9.62
N VAL A 419 -10.73 5.53 10.46
CA VAL A 419 -10.06 5.48 11.77
C VAL A 419 -8.56 5.35 11.63
N SER A 420 -8.07 4.58 10.65
CA SER A 420 -6.64 4.43 10.40
C SER A 420 -5.98 5.77 10.02
N GLN A 421 -6.63 6.58 9.18
CA GLN A 421 -6.17 7.93 8.82
C GLN A 421 -6.11 8.81 10.06
N ARG A 422 -7.20 8.87 10.83
CA ARG A 422 -7.23 9.72 12.03
C ARG A 422 -6.24 9.26 13.10
N LEU A 423 -6.00 7.96 13.21
CA LEU A 423 -5.00 7.40 14.11
C LEU A 423 -3.59 7.86 13.74
N VAL A 424 -3.25 7.85 12.44
CA VAL A 424 -1.98 8.41 11.95
C VAL A 424 -1.91 9.90 12.27
N ASP A 425 -2.96 10.68 11.98
CA ASP A 425 -2.97 12.11 12.30
C ASP A 425 -2.77 12.37 13.80
N THR A 426 -3.33 11.52 14.66
CA THR A 426 -3.19 11.59 16.12
C THR A 426 -1.74 11.32 16.55
N LEU A 427 -1.12 10.28 16.00
CA LEU A 427 0.28 9.94 16.26
C LEU A 427 1.25 11.02 15.75
N LEU A 428 1.02 11.54 14.54
CA LEU A 428 1.81 12.65 13.98
C LEU A 428 1.67 13.92 14.83
N LYS A 429 0.46 14.21 15.32
CA LYS A 429 0.19 15.32 16.24
C LYS A 429 0.98 15.17 17.54
N ALA A 430 1.02 13.96 18.11
CA ALA A 430 1.73 13.70 19.36
C ALA A 430 3.22 14.02 19.22
N PHE A 431 3.86 13.55 18.14
CA PHE A 431 5.26 13.83 17.86
C PHE A 431 5.53 15.24 17.31
N GLY A 432 4.50 15.94 16.83
CA GLY A 432 4.63 17.26 16.20
C GLY A 432 5.34 17.21 14.85
N LEU A 433 5.20 16.12 14.09
CA LEU A 433 5.93 15.90 12.84
C LEU A 433 5.39 16.69 11.65
N ALA A 434 4.07 16.82 11.56
CA ALA A 434 3.38 17.54 10.49
C ALA A 434 2.02 18.06 10.96
N ALA A 435 1.50 19.09 10.30
CA ALA A 435 0.10 19.46 10.41
C ALA A 435 -0.80 18.35 9.85
N CYS A 436 -2.09 18.41 10.16
CA CYS A 436 -3.05 17.41 9.74
C CYS A 436 -3.19 17.43 8.22
N SER A 437 -3.11 16.27 7.60
CA SER A 437 -3.49 16.09 6.21
C SER A 437 -5.01 16.02 6.09
N GLN A 438 -5.56 15.67 4.93
CA GLN A 438 -7.00 15.55 4.75
C GLN A 438 -7.71 14.60 5.75
N GLY A 439 -6.97 13.67 6.36
CA GLY A 439 -7.42 12.77 7.43
C GLY A 439 -8.60 11.86 7.10
N THR A 440 -8.81 11.57 5.82
CA THR A 440 -9.88 10.69 5.30
C THR A 440 -9.41 10.09 3.97
N MET A 441 -9.91 8.91 3.62
CA MET A 441 -9.69 8.34 2.28
C MET A 441 -10.72 8.83 1.26
N ASN A 442 -11.75 9.56 1.70
CA ASN A 442 -12.89 10.00 0.90
C ASN A 442 -13.48 8.85 0.05
N ASN A 443 -13.85 7.74 0.69
CA ASN A 443 -14.34 6.58 -0.03
C ASN A 443 -15.64 6.92 -0.77
N LEU A 444 -15.60 6.72 -2.08
CA LEU A 444 -16.72 6.84 -3.00
C LEU A 444 -17.01 5.45 -3.54
N LEU A 445 -18.19 4.94 -3.23
CA LEU A 445 -18.67 3.67 -3.75
C LEU A 445 -19.98 3.87 -4.48
N PHE A 446 -20.12 3.22 -5.61
CA PHE A 446 -21.43 3.13 -6.26
C PHE A 446 -21.57 1.82 -7.02
N GLY A 447 -22.80 1.37 -7.19
CA GLY A 447 -23.06 0.16 -7.94
C GLY A 447 -24.53 -0.19 -7.99
N ASN A 448 -24.82 -1.35 -8.57
CA ASN A 448 -26.15 -1.94 -8.58
C ASN A 448 -26.02 -3.47 -8.54
N ALA A 449 -27.08 -4.20 -8.92
CA ALA A 449 -27.06 -5.67 -8.90
C ALA A 449 -25.99 -6.30 -9.82
N ARG A 450 -25.43 -5.55 -10.78
CA ARG A 450 -24.50 -6.06 -11.79
C ARG A 450 -23.03 -5.73 -11.51
N PHE A 451 -22.76 -4.66 -10.76
CA PHE A 451 -21.40 -4.19 -10.53
C PHE A 451 -21.28 -3.38 -9.24
N GLY A 452 -20.06 -3.33 -8.70
CA GLY A 452 -19.62 -2.39 -7.69
C GLY A 452 -18.39 -1.62 -8.18
N TYR A 453 -18.31 -0.35 -7.83
CA TYR A 453 -17.14 0.50 -8.02
C TYR A 453 -16.72 1.06 -6.66
N TYR A 454 -15.42 1.11 -6.43
CA TYR A 454 -14.82 1.69 -5.24
C TYR A 454 -13.64 2.58 -5.65
N GLU A 455 -13.64 3.82 -5.16
CA GLU A 455 -12.60 4.83 -5.32
C GLU A 455 -12.28 5.49 -3.97
N THR A 456 -11.00 5.75 -3.72
CA THR A 456 -10.56 6.71 -2.70
C THR A 456 -10.10 7.97 -3.41
N ILE A 457 -10.47 9.14 -2.88
CA ILE A 457 -10.17 10.43 -3.51
C ILE A 457 -9.13 11.16 -2.65
N GLY A 458 -8.05 11.60 -3.28
CA GLY A 458 -7.00 12.38 -2.62
C GLY A 458 -7.47 13.77 -2.16
N GLY A 459 -6.57 14.51 -1.52
CA GLY A 459 -6.86 15.84 -0.99
C GLY A 459 -5.59 16.58 -0.59
N GLY A 460 -5.73 17.54 0.31
CA GLY A 460 -4.59 18.31 0.77
C GLY A 460 -3.76 17.55 1.80
N SER A 461 -2.44 17.54 1.67
CA SER A 461 -1.53 17.10 2.73
C SER A 461 -1.19 18.23 3.69
N GLY A 462 -0.89 17.88 4.93
CA GLY A 462 -0.45 18.84 5.95
C GLY A 462 0.95 19.36 5.68
N ALA A 463 1.19 20.64 5.98
CA ALA A 463 2.51 21.24 5.95
C ALA A 463 3.36 20.83 7.17
N GLY A 464 4.67 21.01 7.08
CA GLY A 464 5.58 20.71 8.19
C GLY A 464 6.80 21.63 8.24
N PRO A 465 7.78 21.32 9.11
CA PRO A 465 8.96 22.16 9.29
C PRO A 465 9.81 22.19 8.02
N GLY A 466 9.72 23.28 7.26
CA GLY A 466 10.53 23.48 6.05
C GLY A 466 9.85 23.03 4.75
N PHE A 467 8.58 22.63 4.78
CA PHE A 467 7.85 22.20 3.56
C PHE A 467 6.36 22.53 3.59
N ALA A 468 5.83 22.92 2.43
CA ALA A 468 4.41 23.09 2.18
C ALA A 468 3.72 21.74 1.91
N GLY A 469 2.41 21.67 2.15
CA GLY A 469 1.60 20.53 1.78
C GLY A 469 1.43 20.40 0.26
N ALA A 470 1.60 19.18 -0.26
CA ALA A 470 1.17 18.80 -1.61
C ALA A 470 -0.37 18.80 -1.73
N SER A 471 -0.87 19.24 -2.88
CA SER A 471 -2.29 19.36 -3.18
C SER A 471 -2.80 18.18 -4.00
N GLY A 472 -4.00 17.69 -3.69
CA GLY A 472 -4.70 16.66 -4.45
C GLY A 472 -4.02 15.30 -4.51
N VAL A 473 -3.35 14.88 -3.43
CA VAL A 473 -2.64 13.59 -3.35
C VAL A 473 -3.28 12.67 -2.32
N HIS A 474 -3.05 11.37 -2.47
CA HIS A 474 -3.23 10.41 -1.39
C HIS A 474 -2.07 10.51 -0.41
N GLN A 475 -2.34 10.22 0.87
CA GLN A 475 -1.33 10.25 1.92
C GLN A 475 -1.66 9.24 3.01
N HIS A 476 -0.63 8.95 3.81
CA HIS A 476 -0.70 8.11 4.99
C HIS A 476 -1.20 6.70 4.66
N MET A 477 -2.41 6.33 5.09
CA MET A 477 -2.86 4.95 5.05
C MET A 477 -3.31 4.47 3.66
N THR A 478 -3.21 5.33 2.64
CA THR A 478 -3.53 5.01 1.25
C THR A 478 -2.57 5.69 0.28
N ASN A 479 -2.29 5.04 -0.85
CA ASN A 479 -1.48 5.56 -1.96
C ASN A 479 -1.88 4.84 -3.27
N THR A 480 -3.19 4.76 -3.52
CA THR A 480 -3.75 4.22 -4.76
C THR A 480 -3.66 5.23 -5.90
N GLN A 481 -3.57 4.75 -7.13
CA GLN A 481 -3.80 5.58 -8.30
C GLN A 481 -5.30 5.92 -8.45
N ILE A 482 -5.56 7.03 -9.13
CA ILE A 482 -6.90 7.37 -9.61
C ILE A 482 -7.32 6.37 -10.69
N THR A 483 -8.62 6.15 -10.86
CA THR A 483 -9.08 5.49 -12.09
C THR A 483 -9.03 6.51 -13.23
N ASP A 484 -8.35 6.18 -14.33
CA ASP A 484 -8.35 7.02 -15.52
C ASP A 484 -9.78 7.33 -15.97
N ALA A 485 -10.02 8.59 -16.38
CA ALA A 485 -11.34 9.06 -16.76
C ALA A 485 -11.98 8.19 -17.86
N GLU A 486 -11.20 7.85 -18.88
CA GLU A 486 -11.66 7.01 -19.99
C GLU A 486 -11.97 5.58 -19.53
N VAL A 487 -11.15 5.02 -18.63
CA VAL A 487 -11.40 3.68 -18.07
C VAL A 487 -12.68 3.68 -17.22
N LEU A 488 -12.87 4.72 -16.40
CA LEU A 488 -14.07 4.88 -15.58
C LEU A 488 -15.34 4.93 -16.44
N GLU A 489 -15.37 5.82 -17.44
CA GLU A 489 -16.53 5.99 -18.32
C GLU A 489 -16.75 4.79 -19.26
N HIS A 490 -15.69 4.07 -19.62
CA HIS A 490 -15.79 2.86 -20.44
C HIS A 490 -16.33 1.66 -19.65
N ARG A 491 -15.93 1.52 -18.38
CA ARG A 491 -16.26 0.36 -17.54
C ARG A 491 -17.57 0.52 -16.78
N TYR A 492 -17.98 1.75 -16.48
CA TYR A 492 -19.10 2.03 -15.59
C TYR A 492 -20.08 3.02 -16.24
N PRO A 493 -21.40 2.93 -15.95
CA PRO A 493 -22.41 3.81 -16.53
C PRO A 493 -22.39 5.18 -15.85
N VAL A 494 -21.30 5.91 -16.01
CA VAL A 494 -21.06 7.22 -15.41
C VAL A 494 -20.38 8.16 -16.40
N GLN A 495 -20.50 9.46 -16.14
CA GLN A 495 -19.74 10.52 -16.82
C GLN A 495 -18.99 11.34 -15.79
N LEU A 496 -17.69 11.53 -15.99
CA LEU A 496 -16.85 12.39 -15.18
C LEU A 496 -16.98 13.84 -15.66
N LEU A 497 -17.61 14.69 -14.83
CA LEU A 497 -17.86 16.10 -15.17
C LEU A 497 -16.73 17.03 -14.73
N ALA A 498 -16.12 16.77 -13.58
CA ALA A 498 -14.99 17.52 -13.07
C ALA A 498 -14.05 16.66 -12.21
N PHE A 499 -12.75 16.85 -12.42
CA PHE A 499 -11.72 16.43 -11.48
C PHE A 499 -10.63 17.50 -11.42
N ALA A 500 -10.65 18.31 -10.36
CA ALA A 500 -9.80 19.50 -10.25
C ALA A 500 -9.33 19.74 -8.81
N LEU A 501 -8.25 20.50 -8.64
CA LEU A 501 -7.90 21.07 -7.34
C LEU A 501 -9.04 21.94 -6.81
N ARG A 502 -9.10 22.10 -5.49
CA ARG A 502 -10.03 22.97 -4.77
C ARG A 502 -9.27 24.17 -4.20
N PRO A 503 -9.08 25.26 -4.97
CA PRO A 503 -8.18 26.33 -4.58
C PRO A 503 -8.53 26.99 -3.25
N GLY A 504 -7.51 27.24 -2.43
CA GLY A 504 -7.64 27.90 -1.14
C GLY A 504 -8.41 27.07 -0.11
N SER A 505 -8.35 25.75 -0.21
CA SER A 505 -8.80 24.84 0.83
C SER A 505 -7.71 24.44 1.81
N GLY A 506 -6.43 24.57 1.43
CA GLY A 506 -5.30 24.43 2.33
C GLY A 506 -5.26 25.52 3.41
N GLY A 507 -4.80 25.15 4.59
CA GLY A 507 -4.61 26.04 5.73
C GLY A 507 -3.43 26.99 5.52
N ALA A 508 -3.60 28.25 5.91
CA ALA A 508 -2.53 29.24 5.83
C ALA A 508 -1.44 29.01 6.89
N GLY A 509 -0.22 29.44 6.60
CA GLY A 509 0.92 29.43 7.53
C GLY A 509 2.17 29.89 6.78
N HIS A 510 3.31 29.96 7.47
CA HIS A 510 4.60 30.16 6.79
C HIS A 510 4.81 29.11 5.69
N TRP A 511 4.45 27.86 5.99
CA TRP A 511 4.26 26.80 5.01
C TRP A 511 2.77 26.50 4.88
N PRO A 512 2.15 26.72 3.71
CA PRO A 512 0.73 26.45 3.51
C PRO A 512 0.45 24.95 3.41
N GLY A 513 -0.72 24.52 3.89
CA GLY A 513 -1.23 23.18 3.64
C GLY A 513 -1.69 23.02 2.19
N GLY A 514 -1.75 21.77 1.71
CA GLY A 514 -2.18 21.48 0.35
C GLY A 514 -3.67 21.70 0.14
N ASP A 515 -4.05 22.02 -1.09
CA ASP A 515 -5.46 22.10 -1.50
C ASP A 515 -6.06 20.70 -1.72
N GLY A 516 -7.33 20.55 -1.37
CA GLY A 516 -8.15 19.39 -1.67
C GLY A 516 -8.53 19.28 -3.16
N LEU A 517 -9.49 18.42 -3.45
CA LEU A 517 -10.00 18.12 -4.79
C LEU A 517 -11.50 18.39 -4.88
N VAL A 518 -11.97 18.60 -6.11
CA VAL A 518 -13.38 18.53 -6.50
C VAL A 518 -13.52 17.37 -7.49
N ARG A 519 -14.35 16.40 -7.15
CA ARG A 519 -14.70 15.24 -7.99
C ARG A 519 -16.20 15.26 -8.26
N GLN A 520 -16.61 15.36 -9.52
CA GLN A 520 -18.02 15.40 -9.92
C GLN A 520 -18.32 14.31 -10.94
N ILE A 521 -19.32 13.48 -10.64
CA ILE A 521 -19.73 12.34 -11.47
C ILE A 521 -21.24 12.41 -11.69
N ARG A 522 -21.68 12.20 -12.94
CA ARG A 522 -23.08 11.96 -13.29
C ARG A 522 -23.32 10.47 -13.48
N PHE A 523 -24.36 9.93 -12.86
CA PHE A 523 -24.77 8.54 -13.06
C PHE A 523 -25.67 8.43 -14.29
N LEU A 524 -25.40 7.46 -15.17
CA LEU A 524 -26.17 7.22 -16.40
C LEU A 524 -27.25 6.13 -16.20
N GLU A 525 -27.17 5.40 -15.09
CA GLU A 525 -28.16 4.41 -14.64
C GLU A 525 -28.50 4.64 -13.17
N PRO A 526 -29.60 4.06 -12.66
CA PRO A 526 -29.85 4.00 -11.22
C PRO A 526 -28.74 3.24 -10.50
N VAL A 527 -28.26 3.81 -9.39
CA VAL A 527 -27.19 3.24 -8.57
C VAL A 527 -27.50 3.41 -7.09
N THR A 528 -26.92 2.54 -6.27
CA THR A 528 -26.73 2.80 -4.85
C THR A 528 -25.39 3.49 -4.67
N LEU A 529 -25.38 4.71 -4.12
CA LEU A 529 -24.19 5.47 -3.73
C LEU A 529 -23.93 5.24 -2.24
N THR A 530 -22.68 4.93 -1.88
CA THR A 530 -22.23 4.89 -0.49
C THR A 530 -21.01 5.78 -0.32
N LEU A 531 -21.02 6.60 0.73
CA LEU A 531 -19.89 7.45 1.10
C LEU A 531 -19.41 7.09 2.51
N LEU A 532 -18.10 6.95 2.67
CA LEU A 532 -17.43 6.88 3.96
C LEU A 532 -16.35 7.95 4.00
N THR A 533 -16.64 9.06 4.66
CA THR A 533 -15.75 10.24 4.71
C THR A 533 -15.71 10.85 6.10
N GLN A 534 -14.58 11.50 6.44
CA GLN A 534 -14.37 12.27 7.67
C GLN A 534 -13.96 13.72 7.36
N HIS A 535 -13.71 14.52 8.39
CA HIS A 535 -13.37 15.94 8.25
C HIS A 535 -14.45 16.75 7.50
N ARG A 536 -15.71 16.40 7.72
CA ARG A 536 -16.89 17.16 7.30
C ARG A 536 -17.38 18.07 8.40
N GLN A 537 -17.13 17.69 9.66
CA GLN A 537 -17.44 18.51 10.83
C GLN A 537 -16.18 19.13 11.44
N GLN A 538 -15.11 18.35 11.61
CA GLN A 538 -13.86 18.83 12.20
C GLN A 538 -12.83 19.21 11.12
N ALA A 539 -12.26 20.40 11.22
CA ALA A 539 -11.24 20.86 10.29
C ALA A 539 -9.88 20.17 10.54
N PRO A 540 -9.12 19.79 9.49
CA PRO A 540 -7.74 19.35 9.63
C PRO A 540 -6.90 20.40 10.36
N TYR A 541 -6.31 20.04 11.50
CA TYR A 541 -5.58 20.99 12.35
C TYR A 541 -4.31 21.53 11.68
N GLY A 542 -3.97 22.80 11.94
CA GLY A 542 -2.65 23.36 11.66
C GLY A 542 -1.66 23.07 12.80
N LEU A 543 -0.36 23.29 12.56
CA LEU A 543 0.70 23.04 13.54
C LEU A 543 1.61 24.27 13.71
N ALA A 544 2.20 24.42 14.91
CA ALA A 544 3.14 25.51 15.22
C ALA A 544 2.62 26.93 14.91
N GLY A 545 1.30 27.15 15.03
CA GLY A 545 0.65 28.43 14.74
C GLY A 545 0.04 28.57 13.34
N GLY A 546 0.21 27.56 12.47
CA GLY A 546 -0.50 27.48 11.19
C GLY A 546 -2.01 27.29 11.37
N GLN A 547 -2.77 27.74 10.38
CA GLN A 547 -4.22 27.67 10.34
C GLN A 547 -4.71 26.29 9.87
N PRO A 548 -5.90 25.86 10.30
CA PRO A 548 -6.51 24.62 9.84
C PRO A 548 -6.89 24.67 8.35
N GLY A 549 -6.92 23.51 7.71
CA GLY A 549 -7.47 23.34 6.37
C GLY A 549 -9.00 23.44 6.38
N LYS A 550 -9.61 23.68 5.21
CA LYS A 550 -11.08 23.65 5.08
C LYS A 550 -11.58 22.22 5.17
N THR A 551 -12.72 22.03 5.84
CA THR A 551 -13.48 20.77 5.81
C THR A 551 -13.90 20.39 4.39
N GLY A 552 -14.11 19.09 4.21
CA GLY A 552 -14.75 18.56 3.01
C GLY A 552 -16.25 18.81 3.01
N ARG A 553 -16.90 18.61 1.86
CA ARG A 553 -18.36 18.64 1.71
C ARG A 553 -18.79 17.85 0.47
N GLN A 554 -20.02 17.35 0.48
CA GLN A 554 -20.59 16.65 -0.66
C GLN A 554 -22.06 16.99 -0.82
N TYR A 555 -22.54 16.92 -2.06
CA TYR A 555 -23.93 17.16 -2.38
C TYR A 555 -24.32 16.44 -3.66
N LEU A 556 -25.62 16.19 -3.79
CA LEU A 556 -26.25 15.73 -5.02
C LEU A 556 -26.87 16.90 -5.77
N ARG A 557 -26.88 16.79 -7.09
CA ARG A 557 -27.77 17.54 -7.97
C ARG A 557 -28.68 16.54 -8.67
N HIS A 558 -29.98 16.66 -8.45
CA HIS A 558 -30.98 15.78 -9.05
C HIS A 558 -31.32 16.24 -10.48
N PRO A 559 -31.94 15.38 -11.32
CA PRO A 559 -32.29 15.73 -12.70
C PRO A 559 -33.22 16.94 -12.84
N ASP A 560 -34.03 17.23 -11.82
CA ASP A 560 -34.90 18.41 -11.75
C ASP A 560 -34.16 19.71 -11.41
N GLY A 561 -32.84 19.63 -11.20
CA GLY A 561 -31.96 20.74 -10.84
C GLY A 561 -31.89 21.02 -9.34
N SER A 562 -32.67 20.34 -8.50
CA SER A 562 -32.62 20.48 -7.05
C SER A 562 -31.28 19.99 -6.48
N ARG A 563 -30.88 20.56 -5.34
CA ARG A 563 -29.60 20.28 -4.68
C ARG A 563 -29.83 19.79 -3.27
N GLU A 564 -29.13 18.72 -2.89
CA GLU A 564 -29.21 18.08 -1.58
C GLU A 564 -27.80 17.97 -0.99
N GLU A 565 -27.55 18.60 0.16
CA GLU A 565 -26.28 18.41 0.89
C GLU A 565 -26.28 17.05 1.58
N LEU A 566 -25.18 16.32 1.49
CA LEU A 566 -25.07 14.99 2.09
C LEU A 566 -24.20 15.00 3.36
N PRO A 567 -24.52 14.19 4.38
CA PRO A 567 -23.63 13.92 5.51
C PRO A 567 -22.34 13.21 5.08
N GLY A 568 -21.38 13.12 6.02
CA GLY A 568 -20.07 12.47 5.85
C GLY A 568 -20.14 10.99 5.49
N ILE A 569 -21.09 10.29 6.09
CA ILE A 569 -21.28 8.84 5.99
C ILE A 569 -22.74 8.58 5.65
N GLY A 570 -23.00 7.72 4.66
CA GLY A 570 -24.36 7.32 4.32
C GLY A 570 -24.46 6.52 3.03
N THR A 571 -25.67 6.02 2.78
CA THR A 571 -26.05 5.24 1.59
C THR A 571 -27.31 5.83 0.99
N TRP A 572 -27.34 6.03 -0.33
CA TRP A 572 -28.47 6.62 -1.07
C TRP A 572 -28.79 5.80 -2.31
N HIS A 573 -30.07 5.65 -2.62
CA HIS A 573 -30.53 5.10 -3.88
C HIS A 573 -30.82 6.24 -4.85
N LEU A 574 -30.05 6.30 -5.93
CA LEU A 574 -30.06 7.40 -6.88
C LEU A 574 -30.67 6.95 -8.21
N GLN A 575 -31.38 7.87 -8.84
CA GLN A 575 -31.88 7.70 -10.20
C GLN A 575 -30.81 8.08 -11.23
N ALA A 576 -31.01 7.63 -12.48
CA ALA A 576 -30.19 8.07 -13.60
C ALA A 576 -30.28 9.60 -13.78
N GLY A 577 -29.17 10.21 -14.19
CA GLY A 577 -29.04 11.66 -14.35
C GLY A 577 -28.64 12.41 -13.09
N THR A 578 -28.71 11.80 -11.90
CA THR A 578 -28.21 12.43 -10.67
C THR A 578 -26.69 12.62 -10.73
N GLU A 579 -26.22 13.77 -10.24
CA GLU A 579 -24.80 14.10 -10.13
C GLU A 579 -24.38 14.11 -8.66
N VAL A 580 -23.25 13.48 -8.34
CA VAL A 580 -22.57 13.63 -7.05
C VAL A 580 -21.37 14.54 -7.20
N THR A 581 -21.22 15.50 -6.29
CA THR A 581 -19.99 16.30 -6.16
C THR A 581 -19.37 16.07 -4.78
N ILE A 582 -18.08 15.73 -4.76
CA ILE A 582 -17.28 15.58 -3.55
C ILE A 582 -16.17 16.64 -3.57
N CYS A 583 -16.17 17.50 -2.57
CA CYS A 583 -15.09 18.44 -2.28
C CYS A 583 -14.27 17.89 -1.11
N THR A 584 -13.05 17.43 -1.35
CA THR A 584 -12.22 16.84 -0.30
C THR A 584 -11.59 17.92 0.61
N PRO A 585 -11.18 17.56 1.84
CA PRO A 585 -10.55 18.50 2.76
C PRO A 585 -9.18 18.99 2.23
N GLY A 586 -8.80 20.20 2.62
CA GLY A 586 -7.41 20.67 2.50
C GLY A 586 -6.56 20.23 3.68
N GLY A 587 -5.24 20.37 3.58
CA GLY A 587 -4.32 20.11 4.69
C GLY A 587 -4.13 21.34 5.59
N GLY A 588 -3.73 21.14 6.84
CA GLY A 588 -3.36 22.23 7.75
C GLY A 588 -2.03 22.90 7.39
N GLY A 589 -1.91 24.19 7.70
CA GLY A 589 -0.67 24.95 7.54
C GLY A 589 0.29 24.77 8.72
N TYR A 590 1.54 25.20 8.52
CA TYR A 590 2.60 25.16 9.52
C TYR A 590 3.26 26.53 9.71
N GLY A 591 3.45 26.93 10.96
CA GLY A 591 4.05 28.23 11.30
C GLY A 591 3.09 29.41 11.10
N ARG A 592 3.39 30.54 11.75
CA ARG A 592 2.59 31.77 11.65
C ARG A 592 2.79 32.51 10.34
#